data_AF-A0A957R3W9-F1
#
_entry.id   AF-A0A957R3W9-F1
#
_cell.length_a   1.000
_cell.length_b   1.000
_cell.length_c   1.000
_cell.angle_alpha   90.00
_cell.angle_beta   90.00
_cell.angle_gamma   90.00
#
_symmetry.space_group_name_H-M   'P 1'
#
loop_
_entity.id
_entity.type
_entity.pdbx_description
1 polymer ?
#
loop_
_entity_poly.entity_id
_entity_poly.type
_entity_poly.pdbx_seq_one_letter_code
_entity_poly.pdbx_strand_id
1 'polypeptide(L)'
;MLRNKLNLAVYLWLLMGLIMLICTNCVATESNSLESEDTISSSDAVPTIIMTTIAPSVTHTATNTSTPTPISMNTSTPTQIATKTQEAIDTLVPTSTLIAIETLEPILTPLPTILPEGRGQVYNELMSTNKGCMLPCWWGFELGETTIQQVEQFYSSFDASTTVRAFSNGRSRLTALFVDPQIEDGIQIRHMFRAQDNIVIEAEIQVIYSANHQIESFLQQFKQPSEVWLRTIPEPFEGVLPVSLRLYFPNQGILVSYAVFGELVNDNVQVCFNDTGGTIYLLWDPAIWNPNGDKGFIERTNESSELTLEGHRPIDEISNWDIEQFYTILSDPNHTECLQTPSEFWSSP
;
A
#
# COMPACT_ATOMS: atom_id res chain seq x y z
N MET A 1 12.94 -26.99 12.46
CA MET A 1 12.55 -26.43 13.77
C MET A 1 13.56 -25.45 14.36
N LEU A 2 14.88 -25.73 14.43
CA LEU A 2 15.85 -24.73 14.94
C LEU A 2 16.05 -23.51 14.01
N ARG A 3 15.95 -23.69 12.69
CA ARG A 3 16.07 -22.59 11.70
C ARG A 3 14.94 -21.56 11.81
N ASN A 4 13.74 -21.98 12.23
CA ASN A 4 12.59 -21.07 12.41
C ASN A 4 12.70 -20.22 13.68
N LYS A 5 13.34 -20.72 14.75
CA LYS A 5 13.50 -19.96 16.00
C LYS A 5 14.56 -18.87 15.89
N LEU A 6 15.64 -19.12 15.14
CA LEU A 6 16.66 -18.11 14.88
C LEU A 6 16.12 -16.99 13.97
N ASN A 7 15.31 -17.35 12.97
CA ASN A 7 14.64 -16.38 12.11
C ASN A 7 13.64 -15.50 12.87
N LEU A 8 12.86 -16.05 13.82
CA LEU A 8 11.86 -15.27 14.56
C LEU A 8 12.49 -14.19 15.45
N ALA A 9 13.59 -14.51 16.13
CA ALA A 9 14.30 -13.52 16.96
C ALA A 9 14.89 -12.39 16.11
N VAL A 10 15.52 -12.71 14.97
CA VAL A 10 16.05 -11.71 14.03
C VAL A 10 14.91 -10.87 13.43
N TYR A 11 13.78 -11.49 13.09
CA TYR A 11 12.57 -10.80 12.62
C TYR A 11 12.00 -9.83 13.65
N LEU A 12 11.92 -10.22 14.92
CA LEU A 12 11.45 -9.37 16.03
C LEU A 12 12.38 -8.18 16.25
N TRP A 13 13.70 -8.39 16.19
CA TRP A 13 14.68 -7.31 16.29
C TRP A 13 14.63 -6.35 15.10
N LEU A 14 14.42 -6.86 13.87
CA LEU A 14 14.29 -6.03 12.67
C LEU A 14 12.95 -5.28 12.60
N LEU A 15 11.85 -5.91 13.03
CA LEU A 15 10.54 -5.24 13.16
C LEU A 15 10.63 -4.14 14.22
N MET A 16 11.28 -4.41 15.37
CA MET A 16 11.57 -3.39 16.36
C MET A 16 12.49 -2.30 15.84
N GLY A 17 13.50 -2.64 15.03
CA GLY A 17 14.36 -1.67 14.35
C GLY A 17 13.58 -0.76 13.40
N LEU A 18 12.68 -1.34 12.60
CA LEU A 18 11.79 -0.61 11.69
C LEU A 18 10.83 0.30 12.48
N ILE A 19 10.22 -0.21 13.57
CA ILE A 19 9.35 0.56 14.46
C ILE A 19 10.13 1.70 15.15
N MET A 20 11.37 1.46 15.59
CA MET A 20 12.21 2.48 16.22
C MET A 20 12.65 3.55 15.22
N LEU A 21 12.93 3.18 13.96
CA LEU A 21 13.22 4.13 12.88
C LEU A 21 12.02 5.04 12.57
N ILE A 22 10.80 4.49 12.68
CA ILE A 22 9.55 5.24 12.54
C ILE A 22 9.31 6.16 13.75
N CYS A 23 9.68 5.71 14.96
CA CYS A 23 9.50 6.48 16.20
C CYS A 23 10.51 7.64 16.37
N THR A 24 11.74 7.54 15.90
CA THR A 24 12.73 8.63 16.03
C THR A 24 12.37 9.87 15.22
N ASN A 25 11.60 9.73 14.16
CA ASN A 25 11.10 10.87 13.36
C ASN A 25 9.85 11.56 13.95
N CYS A 26 9.27 11.05 15.04
CA CYS A 26 8.11 11.65 15.70
C CYS A 26 8.46 12.61 16.86
N VAL A 27 9.71 12.65 17.33
CA VAL A 27 10.08 13.43 18.54
C VAL A 27 10.63 14.83 18.24
N ALA A 28 10.83 15.18 16.96
CA ALA A 28 11.45 16.46 16.59
C ALA A 28 10.47 17.50 16.01
N THR A 29 9.28 17.66 16.58
CA THR A 29 8.43 18.85 16.31
C THR A 29 7.56 19.19 17.52
N GLU A 30 8.18 19.58 18.62
CA GLU A 30 7.52 20.45 19.60
C GLU A 30 8.57 21.22 20.42
N SER A 31 8.31 22.51 20.63
CA SER A 31 9.10 23.54 21.31
C SER A 31 10.25 24.20 20.53
N ASN A 32 9.95 25.31 19.85
CA ASN A 32 10.34 26.62 20.38
C ASN A 32 9.79 27.77 19.54
N SER A 33 8.93 28.56 20.18
CA SER A 33 8.55 29.91 19.77
C SER A 33 9.10 30.90 20.82
N LEU A 34 9.62 32.02 20.31
CA LEU A 34 9.97 33.30 20.95
C LEU A 34 11.43 33.59 21.33
N GLU A 35 11.83 34.78 20.86
CA GLU A 35 12.97 35.67 21.22
C GLU A 35 14.37 35.23 20.76
N SER A 36 15.31 36.08 20.29
CA SER A 36 15.37 37.52 19.96
C SER A 36 16.80 37.80 19.41
N GLU A 37 16.94 38.86 18.60
CA GLU A 37 18.12 39.71 18.35
C GLU A 37 19.42 39.19 17.66
N ASP A 38 19.68 39.82 16.50
CA ASP A 38 20.92 40.39 15.96
C ASP A 38 22.29 39.97 16.53
N THR A 39 23.22 39.56 15.67
CA THR A 39 24.58 40.15 15.57
C THR A 39 25.26 39.83 14.22
N ILE A 40 25.91 40.86 13.67
CA ILE A 40 26.75 40.97 12.46
C ILE A 40 28.09 40.24 12.62
N SER A 41 28.68 39.67 11.56
CA SER A 41 30.06 39.96 11.06
C SER A 41 30.68 38.84 10.20
N SER A 42 31.25 39.26 9.05
CA SER A 42 32.52 38.86 8.36
C SER A 42 33.04 37.42 8.49
N SER A 43 33.74 36.81 7.54
CA SER A 43 34.26 37.11 6.21
C SER A 43 34.96 35.82 5.74
N ASP A 44 35.34 35.81 4.46
CA ASP A 44 36.50 35.12 3.92
C ASP A 44 36.39 33.72 3.31
N ALA A 45 36.71 33.76 2.01
CA ALA A 45 37.74 32.94 1.34
C ALA A 45 37.39 31.52 0.90
N VAL A 46 36.98 31.49 -0.38
CA VAL A 46 37.27 30.50 -1.42
C VAL A 46 38.69 29.92 -1.31
N PRO A 47 38.88 28.62 -1.64
CA PRO A 47 39.68 28.36 -2.83
C PRO A 47 39.04 27.33 -3.77
N THR A 48 39.05 27.74 -5.03
CA THR A 48 38.81 27.03 -6.29
C THR A 48 39.64 25.75 -6.39
N ILE A 49 38.98 24.61 -6.66
CA ILE A 49 39.64 23.39 -7.14
C ILE A 49 39.31 23.21 -8.62
N ILE A 50 40.38 23.09 -9.40
CA ILE A 50 40.41 22.94 -10.85
C ILE A 50 39.90 21.55 -11.23
N MET A 51 38.76 21.48 -11.94
CA MET A 51 38.33 20.26 -12.62
C MET A 51 39.20 20.01 -13.85
N THR A 52 39.82 18.84 -13.91
CA THR A 52 40.48 18.32 -15.12
C THR A 52 39.56 17.29 -15.76
N THR A 53 38.83 17.68 -16.80
CA THR A 53 37.98 16.82 -17.61
C THR A 53 38.82 16.10 -18.66
N ILE A 54 38.89 14.77 -18.57
CA ILE A 54 39.39 13.90 -19.64
C ILE A 54 38.16 13.18 -20.22
N ALA A 55 37.75 13.58 -21.41
CA ALA A 55 36.71 12.91 -22.19
C ALA A 55 37.34 11.84 -23.09
N PRO A 56 36.84 10.59 -23.07
CA PRO A 56 37.03 9.68 -24.18
C PRO A 56 35.86 9.79 -25.17
N SER A 57 36.24 10.09 -26.40
CA SER A 57 35.41 10.13 -27.61
C SER A 57 34.96 8.70 -27.95
N VAL A 58 33.65 8.41 -27.84
CA VAL A 58 33.06 7.14 -28.31
C VAL A 58 32.35 7.40 -29.64
N THR A 59 32.89 6.76 -30.67
CA THR A 59 32.41 6.76 -32.04
C THR A 59 31.19 5.84 -32.15
N HIS A 60 29.99 6.41 -32.31
CA HIS A 60 28.79 5.62 -32.63
C HIS A 60 28.73 5.36 -34.14
N THR A 61 28.89 4.08 -34.50
CA THR A 61 28.61 3.55 -35.84
C THR A 61 27.08 3.42 -35.99
N ALA A 62 26.50 4.25 -36.86
CA ALA A 62 25.10 4.15 -37.24
C ALA A 62 24.90 2.97 -38.20
N THR A 63 24.09 1.99 -37.78
CA THR A 63 23.63 0.90 -38.65
C THR A 63 22.21 1.17 -39.10
N ASN A 64 22.08 1.21 -40.43
CA ASN A 64 20.89 1.50 -41.20
C ASN A 64 19.81 0.40 -41.13
N THR A 65 18.56 0.87 -41.12
CA THR A 65 17.45 0.40 -41.97
C THR A 65 16.82 -0.97 -41.68
N SER A 66 15.54 -0.94 -41.30
CA SER A 66 14.48 -1.47 -42.16
C SER A 66 13.09 -0.93 -41.77
N THR A 67 12.46 -0.29 -42.75
CA THR A 67 11.05 0.11 -42.77
C THR A 67 10.23 -1.05 -43.36
N PRO A 68 9.06 -1.36 -42.78
CA PRO A 68 7.94 -1.77 -43.62
C PRO A 68 6.61 -1.11 -43.24
N THR A 69 6.05 -0.46 -44.26
CA THR A 69 4.66 -0.50 -44.73
C THR A 69 3.51 -0.03 -43.83
N PRO A 70 2.72 0.98 -44.28
CA PRO A 70 1.47 1.38 -43.62
C PRO A 70 0.36 0.38 -43.92
N ILE A 71 -0.26 -0.16 -42.86
CA ILE A 71 -1.48 -0.97 -42.97
C ILE A 71 -2.67 -0.01 -43.18
N SER A 72 -3.36 -0.25 -44.30
CA SER A 72 -4.57 0.43 -44.75
C SER A 72 -5.70 0.31 -43.73
N MET A 73 -6.25 1.46 -43.31
CA MET A 73 -7.47 1.53 -42.53
C MET A 73 -8.68 1.16 -43.40
N ASN A 74 -9.35 0.05 -43.08
CA ASN A 74 -10.68 -0.21 -43.59
C ASN A 74 -11.68 0.59 -42.76
N THR A 75 -12.14 1.70 -43.34
CA THR A 75 -13.24 2.52 -42.84
C THR A 75 -14.54 1.74 -42.97
N SER A 76 -15.05 1.18 -41.88
CA SER A 76 -16.40 0.62 -41.82
C SER A 76 -17.43 1.74 -41.71
N THR A 77 -18.20 1.91 -42.77
CA THR A 77 -19.36 2.78 -42.91
C THR A 77 -20.39 2.55 -41.78
N PRO A 78 -20.89 3.61 -41.11
CA PRO A 78 -21.98 3.47 -40.16
C PRO A 78 -23.30 3.27 -40.91
N THR A 79 -23.87 2.07 -40.80
CA THR A 79 -25.24 1.78 -41.23
C THR A 79 -26.22 2.50 -40.31
N GLN A 80 -26.91 3.51 -40.84
CA GLN A 80 -28.03 4.16 -40.17
C GLN A 80 -29.16 3.14 -39.98
N ILE A 81 -29.42 2.77 -38.72
CA ILE A 81 -30.59 1.99 -38.33
C ILE A 81 -31.75 2.97 -38.18
N ALA A 82 -32.82 2.70 -38.92
CA ALA A 82 -34.06 3.48 -38.93
C ALA A 82 -34.68 3.56 -37.53
N THR A 83 -34.85 4.79 -37.05
CA THR A 83 -35.61 5.13 -35.85
C THR A 83 -37.09 4.81 -36.08
N LYS A 84 -37.61 3.79 -35.39
CA LYS A 84 -39.06 3.61 -35.25
C LYS A 84 -39.60 4.69 -34.32
N THR A 85 -40.43 5.56 -34.88
CA THR A 85 -41.31 6.47 -34.14
C THR A 85 -42.22 5.65 -33.24
N GLN A 86 -42.00 5.76 -31.93
CA GLN A 86 -42.81 5.13 -30.90
C GLN A 86 -43.98 6.07 -30.58
N GLU A 87 -45.18 5.55 -30.80
CA GLU A 87 -46.45 6.21 -30.56
C GLU A 87 -46.62 6.44 -29.05
N ALA A 88 -46.92 7.68 -28.66
CA ALA A 88 -47.12 8.08 -27.28
C ALA A 88 -48.39 7.41 -26.74
N ILE A 89 -48.20 6.38 -25.90
CA ILE A 89 -49.27 5.83 -25.07
C ILE A 89 -49.34 6.70 -23.82
N ASP A 90 -50.43 7.46 -23.69
CA ASP A 90 -50.80 8.21 -22.48
C ASP A 90 -50.86 7.24 -21.29
N THR A 91 -49.73 7.15 -20.60
CA THR A 91 -49.59 6.37 -19.38
C THR A 91 -50.07 7.25 -18.23
N LEU A 92 -51.22 6.88 -17.66
CA LEU A 92 -51.78 7.51 -16.47
C LEU A 92 -50.71 7.52 -15.37
N VAL A 93 -50.20 8.71 -15.07
CA VAL A 93 -49.24 8.95 -14.00
C VAL A 93 -49.92 8.59 -12.68
N PRO A 94 -49.50 7.52 -11.97
CA PRO A 94 -50.02 7.26 -10.65
C PRO A 94 -49.55 8.40 -9.73
N THR A 95 -50.51 9.16 -9.21
CA THR A 95 -50.28 10.17 -8.17
C THR A 95 -49.59 9.49 -7.00
N SER A 96 -48.29 9.74 -6.84
CA SER A 96 -47.49 9.22 -5.75
C SER A 96 -47.93 9.90 -4.46
N THR A 97 -48.78 9.23 -3.71
CA THR A 97 -49.08 9.60 -2.32
C THR A 97 -47.79 9.41 -1.54
N LEU A 98 -47.16 10.50 -1.11
CA LEU A 98 -46.00 10.49 -0.22
C LEU A 98 -46.41 9.81 1.10
N ILE A 99 -46.13 8.52 1.20
CA ILE A 99 -46.16 7.79 2.46
C ILE A 99 -44.93 8.27 3.20
N ALA A 100 -45.13 8.95 4.33
CA ALA A 100 -44.06 9.26 5.27
C ALA A 100 -43.48 7.93 5.74
N ILE A 101 -42.34 7.54 5.16
CA ILE A 101 -41.56 6.41 5.64
C ILE A 101 -40.97 6.90 6.96
N GLU A 102 -41.49 6.40 8.08
CA GLU A 102 -40.79 6.50 9.36
C GLU A 102 -39.42 5.86 9.15
N THR A 103 -38.39 6.71 9.06
CA THR A 103 -37.00 6.28 9.06
C THR A 103 -36.73 5.69 10.44
N LEU A 104 -37.00 4.39 10.57
CA LEU A 104 -36.63 3.64 11.75
C LEU A 104 -35.11 3.74 11.87
N GLU A 105 -34.63 4.41 12.93
CA GLU A 105 -33.23 4.34 13.30
C GLU A 105 -32.86 2.85 13.40
N PRO A 106 -31.85 2.38 12.64
CA PRO A 106 -31.48 0.98 12.66
C PRO A 106 -31.10 0.61 14.09
N ILE A 107 -31.94 -0.21 14.73
CA ILE A 107 -31.66 -0.77 16.05
C ILE A 107 -30.41 -1.65 15.88
N LEU A 108 -29.27 -1.15 16.35
CA LEU A 108 -28.01 -1.89 16.36
C LEU A 108 -28.20 -3.10 17.27
N THR A 109 -28.47 -4.26 16.68
CA THR A 109 -28.51 -5.52 17.42
C THR A 109 -27.09 -5.75 17.97
N PRO A 110 -26.90 -5.93 19.29
CA PRO A 110 -25.58 -6.10 19.86
C PRO A 110 -24.89 -7.29 19.19
N LEU A 111 -23.72 -7.05 18.62
CA LEU A 111 -22.92 -8.08 17.98
C LEU A 111 -22.59 -9.17 19.02
N PRO A 112 -22.67 -10.47 18.67
CA PRO A 112 -22.34 -11.53 19.60
C PRO A 112 -20.93 -11.33 20.17
N THR A 113 -20.81 -11.27 21.50
CA THR A 113 -19.49 -11.22 22.14
C THR A 113 -18.74 -12.52 21.84
N ILE A 114 -17.58 -12.42 21.19
CA ILE A 114 -16.75 -13.57 20.87
C ILE A 114 -16.06 -14.03 22.15
N LEU A 115 -16.38 -15.25 22.61
CA LEU A 115 -15.73 -15.85 23.77
C LEU A 115 -14.21 -16.02 23.51
N PRO A 116 -13.34 -15.87 24.52
CA PRO A 116 -11.89 -15.98 24.36
C PRO A 116 -11.43 -17.25 23.64
N GLU A 117 -12.04 -18.40 23.96
CA GLU A 117 -11.72 -19.71 23.37
C GLU A 117 -12.04 -19.79 21.86
N GLY A 118 -12.92 -18.94 21.33
CA GLY A 118 -13.29 -18.89 19.91
C GLY A 118 -12.53 -17.86 19.08
N ARG A 119 -11.79 -16.93 19.70
CA ARG A 119 -11.17 -15.78 18.98
C ARG A 119 -10.19 -16.23 17.91
N GLY A 120 -9.36 -17.23 18.19
CA GLY A 120 -8.41 -17.78 17.23
C GLY A 120 -9.10 -18.35 15.98
N GLN A 121 -10.25 -19.03 16.16
CA GLN A 121 -11.02 -19.56 15.04
C GLN A 121 -11.65 -18.46 14.21
N VAL A 122 -12.27 -17.47 14.87
CA VAL A 122 -12.88 -16.33 14.16
C VAL A 122 -11.81 -15.51 13.43
N TYR A 123 -10.65 -15.25 14.05
CA TYR A 123 -9.54 -14.58 13.39
C TYR A 123 -9.04 -15.36 12.16
N ASN A 124 -8.84 -16.67 12.28
CA ASN A 124 -8.43 -17.50 11.14
C ASN A 124 -9.48 -17.53 10.04
N GLU A 125 -10.76 -17.56 10.38
CA GLU A 125 -11.87 -17.45 9.41
C GLU A 125 -11.83 -16.09 8.70
N LEU A 126 -11.66 -14.99 9.44
CA LEU A 126 -11.57 -13.65 8.88
C LEU A 126 -10.34 -13.47 7.97
N MET A 127 -9.19 -14.00 8.38
CA MET A 127 -7.96 -13.97 7.58
C MET A 127 -8.03 -14.85 6.32
N SER A 128 -8.84 -15.92 6.34
CA SER A 128 -8.97 -16.83 5.21
C SER A 128 -10.07 -16.44 4.23
N THR A 129 -11.19 -15.93 4.74
CA THR A 129 -12.37 -15.64 3.94
C THR A 129 -12.57 -14.17 3.67
N ASN A 130 -11.92 -13.29 4.43
CA ASN A 130 -12.20 -11.86 4.48
C ASN A 130 -13.71 -11.57 4.67
N LYS A 131 -14.42 -12.47 5.38
CA LYS A 131 -15.88 -12.47 5.54
C LYS A 131 -16.64 -12.46 4.20
N GLY A 132 -16.05 -13.03 3.15
CA GLY A 132 -16.63 -13.14 1.82
C GLY A 132 -16.55 -11.87 0.98
N CYS A 133 -15.85 -10.81 1.42
CA CYS A 133 -15.63 -9.62 0.59
C CYS A 133 -14.23 -9.61 -0.04
N MET A 134 -14.10 -8.94 -1.19
CA MET A 134 -12.80 -8.72 -1.85
C MET A 134 -12.25 -7.36 -1.45
N LEU A 135 -10.91 -7.20 -1.47
CA LEU A 135 -10.30 -5.89 -1.29
C LEU A 135 -10.89 -4.88 -2.30
N PRO A 136 -11.08 -3.61 -1.91
CA PRO A 136 -10.55 -2.96 -0.71
C PRO A 136 -11.42 -3.12 0.56
N CYS A 137 -12.48 -3.95 0.53
CA CYS A 137 -13.20 -4.31 1.74
C CYS A 137 -12.33 -5.15 2.69
N TRP A 138 -12.39 -4.85 3.98
CA TRP A 138 -11.64 -5.59 5.00
C TRP A 138 -12.60 -6.12 6.08
N TRP A 139 -12.67 -7.44 6.22
CA TRP A 139 -13.51 -8.15 7.19
C TRP A 139 -15.01 -7.76 7.14
N GLY A 140 -15.48 -7.38 5.95
CA GLY A 140 -16.85 -6.90 5.72
C GLY A 140 -17.05 -5.40 5.95
N PHE A 141 -15.99 -4.63 6.17
CA PHE A 141 -16.06 -3.17 6.16
C PHE A 141 -15.91 -2.65 4.73
N GLU A 142 -17.00 -2.11 4.20
CA GLU A 142 -17.01 -1.41 2.91
C GLU A 142 -16.59 0.05 3.15
N LEU A 143 -15.46 0.44 2.58
CA LEU A 143 -14.94 1.81 2.65
C LEU A 143 -15.87 2.73 1.84
N GLY A 144 -16.18 3.91 2.37
CA GLY A 144 -17.18 4.82 1.82
C GLY A 144 -18.60 4.61 2.36
N GLU A 145 -18.88 3.48 3.01
CA GLU A 145 -20.20 3.16 3.58
C GLU A 145 -20.15 2.90 5.09
N THR A 146 -19.11 2.21 5.56
CA THR A 146 -18.98 1.80 6.96
C THR A 146 -18.69 3.00 7.86
N THR A 147 -19.40 3.10 8.98
CA THR A 147 -19.14 4.13 10.00
C THR A 147 -18.00 3.74 10.93
N ILE A 148 -17.29 4.72 11.50
CA ILE A 148 -16.19 4.44 12.42
C ILE A 148 -16.67 3.77 13.73
N GLN A 149 -17.91 4.01 14.17
CA GLN A 149 -18.49 3.32 15.33
C GLN A 149 -18.75 1.85 15.06
N GLN A 150 -19.17 1.48 13.84
CA GLN A 150 -19.32 0.07 13.48
C GLN A 150 -17.98 -0.66 13.55
N VAL A 151 -16.90 -0.01 13.07
CA VAL A 151 -15.54 -0.54 13.18
C VAL A 151 -15.14 -0.67 14.65
N GLU A 152 -15.34 0.36 15.47
CA GLU A 152 -15.03 0.34 16.90
C GLU A 152 -15.76 -0.79 17.64
N GLN A 153 -17.06 -0.92 17.40
CA GLN A 153 -17.89 -1.95 18.02
C GLN A 153 -17.41 -3.34 17.63
N PHE A 154 -17.05 -3.55 16.37
CA PHE A 154 -16.49 -4.81 15.90
C PHE A 154 -15.18 -5.12 16.63
N TYR A 155 -14.17 -4.24 16.60
CA TYR A 155 -12.87 -4.51 17.24
C TYR A 155 -12.98 -4.66 18.76
N SER A 156 -13.91 -3.94 19.40
CA SER A 156 -14.19 -4.11 20.83
C SER A 156 -14.72 -5.53 21.15
N SER A 157 -15.46 -6.15 20.22
CA SER A 157 -15.90 -7.54 20.37
C SER A 157 -14.76 -8.57 20.26
N PHE A 158 -13.61 -8.17 19.70
CA PHE A 158 -12.37 -8.94 19.62
C PHE A 158 -11.44 -8.73 20.81
N ASP A 159 -11.84 -7.94 21.82
CA ASP A 159 -10.96 -7.54 22.94
C ASP A 159 -9.72 -6.77 22.45
N ALA A 160 -9.85 -6.11 21.29
CA ALA A 160 -8.85 -5.20 20.81
C ALA A 160 -8.89 -3.92 21.63
N SER A 161 -7.72 -3.37 21.95
CA SER A 161 -7.63 -2.02 22.48
C SER A 161 -7.89 -1.04 21.34
N THR A 162 -9.00 -0.30 21.42
CA THR A 162 -9.36 0.72 20.44
C THR A 162 -9.07 2.11 20.99
N THR A 163 -8.65 3.02 20.12
CA THR A 163 -8.52 4.45 20.41
C THR A 163 -9.07 5.25 19.26
N VAL A 164 -10.07 6.09 19.52
CA VAL A 164 -10.64 7.01 18.53
C VAL A 164 -10.16 8.42 18.81
N ARG A 165 -9.52 9.04 17.82
CA ARG A 165 -9.10 10.45 17.85
C ARG A 165 -9.90 11.24 16.83
N ALA A 166 -10.71 12.18 17.31
CA ALA A 166 -11.37 13.16 16.46
C ALA A 166 -10.47 14.37 16.19
N PHE A 167 -10.57 14.94 15.00
CA PHE A 167 -9.88 16.15 14.58
C PHE A 167 -10.89 17.26 14.31
N SER A 168 -10.47 18.52 14.43
CA SER A 168 -11.34 19.70 14.29
C SER A 168 -11.92 19.88 12.88
N ASN A 169 -11.36 19.22 11.86
CA ASN A 169 -11.80 19.27 10.47
C ASN A 169 -12.85 18.21 10.10
N GLY A 170 -13.51 17.60 11.08
CA GLY A 170 -14.51 16.54 10.86
C GLY A 170 -13.92 15.17 10.54
N ARG A 171 -12.58 15.04 10.51
CA ARG A 171 -11.92 13.75 10.38
C ARG A 171 -11.82 13.04 11.72
N SER A 172 -11.78 11.73 11.68
CA SER A 172 -11.46 10.90 12.83
C SER A 172 -10.52 9.77 12.43
N ARG A 173 -9.80 9.25 13.42
CA ARG A 173 -8.90 8.11 13.26
C ARG A 173 -9.18 7.11 14.36
N LEU A 174 -9.42 5.87 13.99
CA LEU A 174 -9.50 4.75 14.92
C LEU A 174 -8.24 3.91 14.76
N THR A 175 -7.61 3.57 15.88
CA THR A 175 -6.54 2.59 15.94
C THR A 175 -7.01 1.41 16.79
N ALA A 176 -6.93 0.21 16.24
CA ALA A 176 -7.21 -1.04 16.93
C ALA A 176 -5.92 -1.84 17.08
N LEU A 177 -5.59 -2.22 18.31
CA LEU A 177 -4.44 -3.04 18.67
C LEU A 177 -4.93 -4.35 19.28
N PHE A 178 -4.50 -5.48 18.74
CA PHE A 178 -4.84 -6.80 19.26
C PHE A 178 -3.71 -7.79 19.02
N VAL A 179 -3.67 -8.88 19.77
CA VAL A 179 -2.63 -9.90 19.66
C VAL A 179 -3.04 -10.92 18.60
N ASP A 180 -2.11 -11.29 17.71
CA ASP A 180 -2.34 -12.42 16.81
C ASP A 180 -2.40 -13.72 17.63
N PRO A 181 -3.54 -14.43 17.65
CA PRO A 181 -3.67 -15.67 18.42
C PRO A 181 -2.79 -16.81 17.90
N GLN A 182 -2.23 -16.70 16.68
CA GLN A 182 -1.31 -17.67 16.09
C GLN A 182 0.15 -17.45 16.48
N ILE A 183 0.49 -16.30 17.08
CA ILE A 183 1.87 -15.93 17.42
C ILE A 183 2.07 -16.02 18.94
N GLU A 184 2.86 -17.00 19.40
CA GLU A 184 3.13 -17.24 20.83
C GLU A 184 3.75 -16.03 21.55
N ASP A 185 4.49 -15.19 20.82
CA ASP A 185 5.23 -14.05 21.39
C ASP A 185 4.37 -12.81 21.68
N GLY A 186 3.05 -12.89 21.45
CA GLY A 186 2.14 -11.80 21.80
C GLY A 186 2.33 -10.55 20.93
N ILE A 187 2.80 -10.71 19.69
CA ILE A 187 3.00 -9.58 18.77
C ILE A 187 1.64 -8.90 18.53
N GLN A 188 1.61 -7.59 18.78
CA GLN A 188 0.42 -6.78 18.53
C GLN A 188 0.32 -6.45 17.05
N ILE A 189 -0.84 -6.76 16.48
CA ILE A 189 -1.27 -6.30 15.16
C ILE A 189 -1.95 -4.94 15.34
N ARG A 190 -1.62 -4.01 14.46
CA ARG A 190 -2.25 -2.70 14.38
C ARG A 190 -3.09 -2.58 13.11
N HIS A 191 -4.37 -2.28 13.28
CA HIS A 191 -5.23 -1.81 12.21
C HIS A 191 -5.61 -0.35 12.47
N MET A 192 -5.55 0.50 11.46
CA MET A 192 -5.89 1.91 11.54
C MET A 192 -6.94 2.25 10.50
N PHE A 193 -7.94 3.02 10.89
CA PHE A 193 -9.03 3.47 10.02
C PHE A 193 -9.10 4.98 10.09
N ARG A 194 -9.19 5.64 8.93
CA ARG A 194 -9.46 7.07 8.84
C ARG A 194 -10.87 7.28 8.32
N ALA A 195 -11.59 8.19 8.97
CA ALA A 195 -12.94 8.54 8.61
C ALA A 195 -13.09 10.04 8.39
N GLN A 196 -14.05 10.41 7.55
CA GLN A 196 -14.48 11.76 7.24
C GLN A 196 -15.99 11.80 7.48
N ASP A 197 -16.45 12.75 8.30
CA ASP A 197 -17.88 12.87 8.65
C ASP A 197 -18.47 11.54 9.13
N ASN A 198 -17.68 10.83 9.94
CA ASN A 198 -18.01 9.55 10.55
C ASN A 198 -17.98 8.31 9.64
N ILE A 199 -17.73 8.48 8.34
CA ILE A 199 -17.62 7.39 7.36
C ILE A 199 -16.16 7.05 7.12
N VAL A 200 -15.82 5.76 7.19
CA VAL A 200 -14.48 5.25 6.96
C VAL A 200 -14.14 5.36 5.47
N ILE A 201 -13.08 6.09 5.15
CA ILE A 201 -12.63 6.36 3.77
C ILE A 201 -11.32 5.64 3.44
N GLU A 202 -10.59 5.19 4.46
CA GLU A 202 -9.28 4.57 4.32
C GLU A 202 -9.02 3.61 5.47
N ALA A 203 -8.33 2.51 5.18
CA ALA A 203 -7.83 1.58 6.18
C ALA A 203 -6.34 1.26 5.93
N GLU A 204 -5.55 1.21 6.98
CA GLU A 204 -4.21 0.64 7.00
C GLU A 204 -4.24 -0.63 7.85
N ILE A 205 -3.95 -1.77 7.21
CA ILE A 205 -4.11 -3.10 7.79
C ILE A 205 -2.75 -3.79 7.81
N GLN A 206 -2.24 -4.03 9.00
CA GLN A 206 -1.07 -4.88 9.19
C GLN A 206 -1.46 -6.35 9.24
N VAL A 207 -0.83 -7.17 8.40
CA VAL A 207 -0.98 -8.62 8.41
C VAL A 207 0.39 -9.25 8.66
N ILE A 208 0.43 -10.16 9.63
CA ILE A 208 1.62 -10.90 10.00
C ILE A 208 1.41 -12.36 9.59
N TYR A 209 2.28 -12.88 8.71
CA TYR A 209 2.33 -14.27 8.27
C TYR A 209 0.96 -14.90 7.89
N SER A 210 0.53 -14.70 6.64
CA SER A 210 -0.62 -15.42 6.09
C SER A 210 -0.33 -15.93 4.69
N ALA A 211 -0.57 -17.23 4.48
CA ALA A 211 -0.38 -17.88 3.18
C ALA A 211 -1.24 -17.23 2.07
N ASN A 212 -2.43 -16.71 2.43
CA ASN A 212 -3.33 -16.06 1.48
C ASN A 212 -2.88 -14.67 1.06
N HIS A 213 -1.87 -14.13 1.74
CA HIS A 213 -1.34 -12.79 1.50
C HIS A 213 0.07 -12.83 0.90
N GLN A 214 0.58 -14.00 0.48
CA GLN A 214 1.83 -14.11 -0.28
C GLN A 214 1.74 -13.36 -1.63
N ILE A 215 2.88 -12.88 -2.12
CA ILE A 215 2.97 -12.04 -3.33
C ILE A 215 2.36 -12.76 -4.54
N GLU A 216 2.64 -14.05 -4.70
CA GLU A 216 2.19 -14.85 -5.84
C GLU A 216 0.67 -14.99 -5.87
N SER A 217 0.09 -15.43 -4.76
CA SER A 217 -1.36 -15.55 -4.59
C SER A 217 -2.07 -14.20 -4.78
N PHE A 218 -1.48 -13.13 -4.25
CA PHE A 218 -2.00 -11.78 -4.36
C PHE A 218 -2.00 -11.30 -5.82
N LEU A 219 -0.89 -11.46 -6.55
CA LEU A 219 -0.78 -11.09 -7.97
C LEU A 219 -1.72 -11.94 -8.85
N GLN A 220 -1.93 -13.22 -8.54
CA GLN A 220 -2.91 -14.05 -9.26
C GLN A 220 -4.33 -13.51 -9.11
N GLN A 221 -4.68 -13.02 -7.92
CA GLN A 221 -6.00 -12.46 -7.62
C GLN A 221 -6.20 -11.07 -8.25
N PHE A 222 -5.29 -10.12 -8.01
CA PHE A 222 -5.47 -8.71 -8.37
C PHE A 222 -4.83 -8.30 -9.71
N LYS A 223 -4.15 -9.25 -10.36
CA LYS A 223 -3.47 -9.08 -11.66
C LYS A 223 -2.26 -8.16 -11.58
N GLN A 224 -1.87 -7.58 -12.71
CA GLN A 224 -0.70 -6.73 -12.85
C GLN A 224 -0.92 -5.39 -12.12
N PRO A 225 0.02 -4.95 -11.25
CA PRO A 225 -0.02 -3.63 -10.63
C PRO A 225 0.20 -2.52 -11.67
N SER A 226 -0.27 -1.31 -11.37
CA SER A 226 0.01 -0.13 -12.20
C SER A 226 1.42 0.42 -11.98
N GLU A 227 1.94 0.28 -10.75
CA GLU A 227 3.29 0.70 -10.40
C GLU A 227 3.90 -0.29 -9.39
N VAL A 228 5.22 -0.48 -9.46
CA VAL A 228 6.00 -1.34 -8.57
C VAL A 228 7.19 -0.54 -8.05
N TRP A 229 7.29 -0.45 -6.73
CA TRP A 229 8.29 0.37 -6.06
C TRP A 229 9.10 -0.45 -5.08
N LEU A 230 10.39 -0.15 -5.00
CA LEU A 230 11.32 -0.81 -4.09
C LEU A 230 12.10 0.19 -3.28
N ARG A 231 12.36 -0.17 -2.03
CA ARG A 231 13.27 0.54 -1.13
C ARG A 231 14.12 -0.45 -0.38
N THR A 232 15.40 -0.14 -0.23
CA THR A 232 16.29 -0.81 0.72
C THR A 232 17.24 0.20 1.35
N ILE A 233 18.17 -0.28 2.16
CA ILE A 233 19.22 0.51 2.82
C ILE A 233 20.57 0.25 2.12
N PRO A 234 21.55 1.16 2.22
CA PRO A 234 22.83 1.02 1.53
C PRO A 234 23.67 -0.16 2.04
N GLU A 235 23.54 -0.51 3.32
CA GLU A 235 24.41 -1.47 3.98
C GLU A 235 23.61 -2.60 4.65
N PRO A 236 24.05 -3.86 4.51
CA PRO A 236 23.38 -4.99 5.14
C PRO A 236 23.50 -4.92 6.67
N PHE A 237 22.40 -5.20 7.36
CA PHE A 237 22.40 -5.41 8.79
C PHE A 237 22.54 -6.91 9.07
N GLU A 238 23.62 -7.31 9.74
CA GLU A 238 23.92 -8.74 10.01
C GLU A 238 23.96 -9.62 8.75
N GLY A 239 24.36 -9.04 7.61
CA GLY A 239 24.44 -9.74 6.32
C GLY A 239 23.11 -9.79 5.55
N VAL A 240 22.05 -9.16 6.06
CA VAL A 240 20.74 -9.12 5.42
C VAL A 240 20.34 -7.68 5.11
N LEU A 241 19.78 -7.44 3.92
CA LEU A 241 19.21 -6.16 3.52
C LEU A 241 17.70 -6.20 3.69
N PRO A 242 17.09 -5.38 4.57
CA PRO A 242 15.65 -5.22 4.58
C PRO A 242 15.20 -4.52 3.29
N VAL A 243 14.22 -5.09 2.61
CA VAL A 243 13.67 -4.55 1.37
C VAL A 243 12.17 -4.36 1.56
N SER A 244 11.67 -3.18 1.20
CA SER A 244 10.24 -2.90 1.10
C SER A 244 9.85 -2.92 -0.36
N LEU A 245 9.01 -3.89 -0.73
CA LEU A 245 8.37 -3.96 -2.04
C LEU A 245 6.95 -3.40 -1.92
N ARG A 246 6.57 -2.47 -2.79
CA ARG A 246 5.23 -1.88 -2.82
C ARG A 246 4.58 -2.08 -4.18
N LEU A 247 3.33 -2.54 -4.17
CA LEU A 247 2.52 -2.77 -5.36
C LEU A 247 1.30 -1.86 -5.33
N TYR A 248 1.14 -1.04 -6.37
CA TYR A 248 0.08 -0.03 -6.43
C TYR A 248 -1.01 -0.40 -7.46
N PHE A 249 -2.26 -0.47 -6.98
CA PHE A 249 -3.46 -0.79 -7.76
C PHE A 249 -4.50 0.33 -7.60
N PRO A 250 -4.28 1.50 -8.23
CA PRO A 250 -5.10 2.70 -8.02
C PRO A 250 -6.59 2.47 -8.27
N ASN A 251 -6.92 1.79 -9.38
CA ASN A 251 -8.29 1.53 -9.80
C ASN A 251 -9.04 0.55 -8.88
N GLN A 252 -8.31 -0.19 -8.05
CA GLN A 252 -8.87 -1.17 -7.13
C GLN A 252 -8.86 -0.66 -5.69
N GLY A 253 -8.28 0.52 -5.43
CA GLY A 253 -8.21 1.07 -4.09
C GLY A 253 -7.17 0.41 -3.19
N ILE A 254 -6.08 -0.14 -3.75
CA ILE A 254 -5.12 -0.96 -3.01
C ILE A 254 -3.69 -0.48 -3.21
N LEU A 255 -2.97 -0.33 -2.11
CA LEU A 255 -1.51 -0.27 -2.06
C LEU A 255 -1.07 -1.33 -1.05
N VAL A 256 -0.27 -2.30 -1.47
CA VAL A 256 0.26 -3.33 -0.57
C VAL A 256 1.77 -3.19 -0.46
N SER A 257 2.29 -3.30 0.76
CA SER A 257 3.71 -3.26 1.07
C SER A 257 4.14 -4.60 1.68
N TYR A 258 5.11 -5.24 1.05
CA TYR A 258 5.76 -6.45 1.51
C TYR A 258 7.11 -6.13 2.12
N ALA A 259 7.36 -6.66 3.31
CA ALA A 259 8.71 -6.75 3.86
C ALA A 259 9.36 -8.03 3.34
N VAL A 260 10.43 -7.89 2.57
CA VAL A 260 11.24 -9.01 2.06
C VAL A 260 12.70 -8.75 2.39
N PHE A 261 13.56 -9.73 2.11
CA PHE A 261 14.99 -9.60 2.35
C PHE A 261 15.78 -9.73 1.07
N GLY A 262 16.86 -8.99 1.02
CA GLY A 262 17.90 -9.13 0.01
C GLY A 262 19.26 -9.37 0.62
N GLU A 263 20.23 -9.56 -0.25
CA GLU A 263 21.63 -9.77 0.06
C GLU A 263 22.50 -9.07 -0.97
N LEU A 264 23.68 -8.61 -0.56
CA LEU A 264 24.63 -7.94 -1.44
C LEU A 264 25.48 -8.99 -2.15
N VAL A 265 25.36 -9.09 -3.48
CA VAL A 265 26.06 -10.04 -4.33
C VAL A 265 26.69 -9.30 -5.51
N ASN A 266 28.02 -9.26 -5.55
CA ASN A 266 28.79 -8.59 -6.62
C ASN A 266 28.29 -7.17 -6.90
N ASP A 267 28.26 -6.32 -5.86
CA ASP A 267 27.79 -4.92 -5.91
C ASP A 267 26.32 -4.72 -6.32
N ASN A 268 25.53 -5.79 -6.36
CA ASN A 268 24.09 -5.74 -6.58
C ASN A 268 23.34 -6.19 -5.33
N VAL A 269 22.23 -5.54 -5.04
CA VAL A 269 21.23 -6.05 -4.11
C VAL A 269 20.39 -7.08 -4.84
N GLN A 270 20.51 -8.34 -4.41
CA GLN A 270 19.71 -9.45 -4.90
C GLN A 270 18.55 -9.70 -3.94
N VAL A 271 17.31 -9.73 -4.46
CA VAL A 271 16.08 -9.92 -3.69
C VAL A 271 15.32 -11.11 -4.24
N CYS A 272 15.12 -12.13 -3.40
CA CYS A 272 14.35 -13.32 -3.74
C CYS A 272 13.04 -13.30 -2.94
N PHE A 273 11.91 -13.56 -3.58
CA PHE A 273 10.58 -13.31 -2.99
C PHE A 273 9.96 -14.54 -2.29
N ASN A 274 10.74 -15.60 -2.10
CA ASN A 274 10.27 -16.88 -1.55
C ASN A 274 9.84 -16.78 -0.08
N ASP A 275 10.42 -15.83 0.66
CA ASP A 275 10.13 -15.60 2.08
C ASP A 275 9.67 -14.16 2.28
N THR A 276 8.36 -13.96 2.32
CA THR A 276 7.76 -12.69 2.70
C THR A 276 7.57 -12.61 4.21
N GLY A 277 7.97 -11.49 4.80
CA GLY A 277 7.77 -11.19 6.21
C GLY A 277 6.37 -10.67 6.50
N GLY A 278 6.30 -9.41 6.95
CA GLY A 278 5.04 -8.70 7.18
C GLY A 278 4.46 -8.11 5.91
N THR A 279 3.14 -7.98 5.88
CA THR A 279 2.40 -7.29 4.82
C THR A 279 1.62 -6.13 5.44
N ILE A 280 1.63 -4.97 4.78
CA ILE A 280 0.79 -3.83 5.17
C ILE A 280 -0.05 -3.44 3.96
N TYR A 281 -1.36 -3.42 4.14
CA TYR A 281 -2.29 -2.91 3.14
C TYR A 281 -2.68 -1.49 3.50
N LEU A 282 -2.64 -0.59 2.53
CA LEU A 282 -3.37 0.66 2.53
C LEU A 282 -4.53 0.51 1.54
N LEU A 283 -5.75 0.65 2.05
CA LEU A 283 -7.00 0.41 1.34
C LEU A 283 -7.82 1.71 1.31
N TRP A 284 -8.50 1.98 0.21
CA TRP A 284 -9.40 3.13 0.06
C TRP A 284 -10.52 2.84 -0.93
N ASP A 285 -11.58 3.64 -0.89
CA ASP A 285 -12.57 3.66 -1.96
C ASP A 285 -12.03 4.48 -3.15
N PRO A 286 -11.80 3.86 -4.33
CA PRO A 286 -11.29 4.58 -5.50
C PRO A 286 -12.23 5.69 -5.97
N ALA A 287 -13.55 5.56 -5.78
CA ALA A 287 -14.54 6.56 -6.19
C ALA A 287 -14.46 7.84 -5.34
N ILE A 288 -14.06 7.72 -4.07
CA ILE A 288 -13.93 8.85 -3.15
C ILE A 288 -12.57 9.53 -3.31
N TRP A 289 -11.50 8.75 -3.32
CA TRP A 289 -10.15 9.31 -3.20
C TRP A 289 -9.53 9.71 -4.55
N ASN A 290 -9.85 9.00 -5.62
CA ASN A 290 -9.33 9.28 -6.96
C ASN A 290 -10.48 9.35 -7.99
N PRO A 291 -11.44 10.28 -7.84
CA PRO A 291 -12.61 10.35 -8.72
C PRO A 291 -12.24 10.58 -10.19
N ASN A 292 -11.07 11.17 -10.45
CA ASN A 292 -10.57 11.47 -11.79
C ASN A 292 -9.48 10.52 -12.29
N GLY A 293 -9.00 9.57 -11.45
CA GLY A 293 -7.95 8.63 -11.84
C GLY A 293 -6.51 9.18 -11.84
N ASP A 294 -6.30 10.48 -11.59
CA ASP A 294 -5.02 11.15 -11.85
C ASP A 294 -3.98 11.07 -10.71
N LYS A 295 -4.38 10.65 -9.50
CA LYS A 295 -3.44 10.58 -8.37
C LYS A 295 -2.54 9.34 -8.49
N GLY A 296 -1.24 9.56 -8.66
CA GLY A 296 -0.22 8.50 -8.69
C GLY A 296 0.24 8.05 -7.30
N PHE A 297 1.08 7.01 -7.24
CA PHE A 297 1.64 6.46 -6.00
C PHE A 297 2.23 7.53 -5.06
N ILE A 298 3.03 8.46 -5.61
CA ILE A 298 3.73 9.50 -4.84
C ILE A 298 2.75 10.35 -4.03
N GLU A 299 1.66 10.81 -4.67
CA GLU A 299 0.67 11.64 -4.02
C GLU A 299 -0.01 10.88 -2.87
N ARG A 300 -0.29 9.59 -3.08
CA ARG A 300 -0.93 8.73 -2.07
C ARG A 300 -0.09 8.60 -0.80
N THR A 301 1.18 8.30 -0.98
CA THR A 301 2.11 8.01 0.13
C THR A 301 2.50 9.25 0.92
N ASN A 302 2.56 10.42 0.31
CA ASN A 302 2.86 11.67 1.02
C ASN A 302 1.77 12.07 2.03
N GLU A 303 0.53 11.58 1.84
CA GLU A 303 -0.57 11.79 2.79
C GLU A 303 -0.55 10.79 3.97
N SER A 304 0.23 9.71 3.89
CA SER A 304 0.34 8.73 4.97
C SER A 304 1.71 8.77 5.64
N SER A 305 1.75 9.26 6.88
CA SER A 305 2.97 9.41 7.68
C SER A 305 3.77 8.11 7.88
N GLU A 306 3.12 6.95 7.78
CA GLU A 306 3.77 5.65 8.01
C GLU A 306 4.34 5.02 6.73
N LEU A 307 3.96 5.53 5.57
CA LEU A 307 4.37 5.02 4.26
C LEU A 307 5.21 6.04 3.50
N THR A 308 6.15 6.69 4.18
CA THR A 308 7.03 7.69 3.56
C THR A 308 7.67 7.13 2.28
N LEU A 309 7.73 7.99 1.27
CA LEU A 309 8.32 7.67 -0.03
C LEU A 309 9.83 7.63 -0.01
N GLU A 310 10.45 8.25 0.98
CA GLU A 310 11.88 8.52 0.97
C GLU A 310 12.69 7.25 0.72
N GLY A 311 13.42 7.22 -0.39
CA GLY A 311 14.22 6.08 -0.83
C GLY A 311 13.49 5.01 -1.64
N HIS A 312 12.19 5.15 -1.94
CA HIS A 312 11.51 4.27 -2.89
C HIS A 312 11.84 4.69 -4.33
N ARG A 313 12.08 3.69 -5.19
CA ARG A 313 12.34 3.87 -6.60
C ARG A 313 11.48 2.92 -7.45
N PRO A 314 11.00 3.34 -8.63
CA PRO A 314 10.31 2.45 -9.56
C PRO A 314 11.21 1.30 -9.99
N ILE A 315 10.64 0.11 -10.16
CA ILE A 315 11.42 -1.11 -10.48
C ILE A 315 12.13 -1.02 -11.83
N ASP A 316 11.53 -0.35 -12.80
CA ASP A 316 12.01 -0.17 -14.17
C ASP A 316 13.14 0.88 -14.28
N GLU A 317 13.35 1.68 -13.23
CA GLU A 317 14.48 2.62 -13.15
C GLU A 317 15.75 1.99 -12.55
N ILE A 318 15.59 0.93 -11.75
CA ILE A 318 16.66 0.37 -10.90
C ILE A 318 17.02 -1.08 -11.22
N SER A 319 16.30 -1.69 -12.16
CA SER A 319 16.47 -3.08 -12.54
C SER A 319 16.24 -3.26 -14.04
N ASN A 320 16.49 -4.47 -14.53
CA ASN A 320 16.16 -4.83 -15.91
C ASN A 320 14.74 -5.38 -16.06
N TRP A 321 13.91 -5.34 -15.01
CA TRP A 321 12.52 -5.81 -15.06
C TRP A 321 11.60 -4.63 -15.29
N ASP A 322 10.74 -4.74 -16.30
CA ASP A 322 9.54 -3.91 -16.37
C ASP A 322 8.41 -4.51 -15.52
N ILE A 323 7.27 -3.81 -15.46
CA ILE A 323 6.12 -4.21 -14.64
C ILE A 323 5.49 -5.52 -15.15
N GLU A 324 5.48 -5.76 -16.47
CA GLU A 324 4.90 -6.98 -17.06
C GLU A 324 5.77 -8.20 -16.75
N GLN A 325 7.09 -8.06 -16.88
CA GLN A 325 8.05 -9.09 -16.52
C GLN A 325 7.99 -9.39 -15.02
N PHE A 326 7.96 -8.36 -14.17
CA PHE A 326 7.78 -8.52 -12.73
C PHE A 326 6.51 -9.33 -12.41
N TYR A 327 5.37 -8.96 -13.01
CA TYR A 327 4.11 -9.68 -12.82
C TYR A 327 4.19 -11.13 -13.29
N THR A 328 4.74 -11.36 -14.48
CA THR A 328 4.82 -12.69 -15.09
C THR A 328 5.66 -13.63 -14.24
N ILE A 329 6.81 -13.17 -13.73
CA ILE A 329 7.70 -13.96 -12.89
C ILE A 329 7.04 -14.21 -11.53
N LEU A 330 6.64 -13.16 -10.81
CA LEU A 330 6.17 -13.30 -9.43
C LEU A 330 4.72 -13.78 -9.30
N SER A 331 3.99 -13.98 -10.39
CA SER A 331 2.67 -14.65 -10.34
C SER A 331 2.77 -16.17 -10.47
N ASP A 332 3.92 -16.72 -10.89
CA ASP A 332 4.16 -18.17 -10.91
C ASP A 332 4.63 -18.64 -9.52
N PRO A 333 3.88 -19.50 -8.80
CA PRO A 333 4.28 -19.99 -7.49
C PRO A 333 5.56 -20.84 -7.49
N ASN A 334 6.10 -21.18 -8.65
CA ASN A 334 7.33 -21.97 -8.81
C ASN A 334 8.50 -21.14 -9.36
N HIS A 335 8.39 -19.81 -9.39
CA HIS A 335 9.49 -18.95 -9.81
C HIS A 335 10.73 -19.18 -8.93
N THR A 336 11.91 -19.02 -9.53
CA THR A 336 13.21 -19.14 -8.83
C THR A 336 14.10 -17.92 -9.05
N GLU A 337 13.64 -17.01 -9.89
CA GLU A 337 14.31 -15.81 -10.30
C GLU A 337 14.35 -14.81 -9.13
N CYS A 338 15.53 -14.21 -8.93
CA CYS A 338 15.69 -13.12 -7.98
C CYS A 338 15.87 -11.82 -8.74
N LEU A 339 15.27 -10.76 -8.22
CA LEU A 339 15.49 -9.41 -8.72
C LEU A 339 16.91 -8.96 -8.35
N GLN A 340 17.61 -8.32 -9.28
CA GLN A 340 18.90 -7.70 -9.03
C GLN A 340 18.83 -6.20 -9.31
N THR A 341 19.35 -5.41 -8.38
CA THR A 341 19.45 -3.95 -8.52
C THR A 341 20.87 -3.51 -8.14
N PRO A 342 21.54 -2.64 -8.91
CA PRO A 342 22.83 -2.08 -8.53
C PRO A 342 22.78 -1.38 -7.17
N SER A 343 23.78 -1.66 -6.31
CA SER A 343 23.83 -1.09 -4.94
C SER A 343 23.94 0.44 -4.91
N GLU A 344 24.48 1.04 -5.98
CA GLU A 344 24.63 2.50 -6.12
C GLU A 344 23.28 3.26 -6.08
N PHE A 345 22.17 2.61 -6.45
CA PHE A 345 20.83 3.20 -6.34
C PHE A 345 20.38 3.41 -4.89
N TRP A 346 21.01 2.73 -3.93
CA TRP A 346 20.59 2.67 -2.53
C TRP A 346 21.51 3.44 -1.58
N SER A 347 22.36 4.30 -2.13
CA SER A 347 23.23 5.21 -1.37
C SER A 347 22.40 5.99 -0.32
N SER A 348 22.95 6.16 0.89
CA SER A 348 22.29 6.92 1.97
C SER A 348 21.83 8.28 1.44
N PRO A 349 20.60 8.72 1.74
CA PRO A 349 20.18 10.10 1.46
C PRO A 349 21.10 11.13 2.13
#